data_AF-A0A9W6P6B3-F1
#
_entry.id   AF-A0A9W6P6B3-F1
#
_cell.length_a   1.000
_cell.length_b   1.000
_cell.length_c   1.000
_cell.angle_alpha   90.00
_cell.angle_beta   90.00
_cell.angle_gamma   90.00
#
_symmetry.space_group_name_H-M   'P 1'
#
loop_
_entity.id
_entity.type
_entity.pdbx_description
1 polymer ?
#
loop_
_entity_poly.entity_id
_entity_poly.type
_entity_poly.pdbx_seq_one_letter_code
_entity_poly.pdbx_strand_id
1 'polypeptide(L)'
;MDHAPPVDYGFPMGAEKMVVLAQDVADDDPMAGLASLAQLRAEVEQAEAVLVRRARVNGATWAQIASALGVSKQAAHKKYCGRRLFGGS
;
A
#
# COMPACT_ATOMS: atom_id res chain seq x y z
N MET A 1 -26.28 10.06 -26.74
CA MET A 1 -24.87 10.04 -26.28
C MET A 1 -24.91 10.25 -24.79
N ASP A 2 -25.17 9.17 -24.06
CA ASP A 2 -25.35 9.19 -22.61
C ASP A 2 -24.01 9.44 -21.93
N HIS A 3 -23.87 10.62 -21.33
CA HIS A 3 -22.73 10.98 -20.50
C HIS A 3 -22.90 10.27 -19.15
N ALA A 4 -22.17 9.18 -18.95
CA ALA A 4 -22.09 8.55 -17.64
C ALA A 4 -21.42 9.52 -16.64
N PRO A 5 -21.95 9.69 -15.42
CA PRO A 5 -21.29 10.48 -14.38
C PRO A 5 -19.93 9.85 -13.99
N PRO A 6 -18.97 10.67 -13.51
CA PRO A 6 -17.70 10.16 -13.03
C PRO A 6 -17.93 9.21 -11.85
N VAL A 7 -17.50 7.97 -12.05
CA VAL A 7 -17.42 6.95 -11.01
C VAL A 7 -16.48 7.44 -9.90
N ASP A 8 -17.07 7.73 -8.74
CA ASP A 8 -16.35 7.92 -7.48
C ASP A 8 -15.78 6.56 -7.02
N TYR A 9 -14.63 6.19 -7.61
CA TYR A 9 -13.81 5.10 -7.09
C TYR A 9 -13.04 5.65 -5.88
N GLY A 10 -13.61 5.42 -4.70
CA GLY A 10 -13.09 5.88 -3.42
C GLY A 10 -11.58 5.75 -3.27
N PHE A 11 -10.92 6.90 -3.19
CA PHE A 11 -9.63 7.08 -2.55
C PHE A 11 -9.89 7.64 -1.14
N PRO A 12 -9.97 6.82 -0.09
CA PRO A 12 -9.74 7.35 1.23
C PRO A 12 -8.24 7.67 1.37
N MET A 13 -7.99 8.93 1.75
CA MET A 13 -6.76 9.45 2.36
C MET A 13 -5.73 10.14 1.44
N GLY A 14 -6.08 11.37 1.06
CA GLY A 14 -5.43 12.57 1.59
C GLY A 14 -3.91 12.55 1.78
N ALA A 15 -3.21 13.27 0.90
CA ALA A 15 -1.81 13.71 1.05
C ALA A 15 -1.52 14.47 2.37
N GLU A 16 -2.55 14.74 3.16
CA GLU A 16 -2.57 15.51 4.40
C GLU A 16 -1.81 14.79 5.53
N LYS A 17 -1.70 13.44 5.50
CA LYS A 17 -0.89 12.69 6.48
C LYS A 17 0.63 12.82 6.27
N MET A 18 1.11 13.20 5.07
CA MET A 18 2.56 13.42 4.87
C MET A 18 3.05 14.65 5.63
N VAL A 19 2.18 15.63 5.86
CA VAL A 19 2.50 16.87 6.57
C VAL A 19 2.71 16.59 8.07
N VAL A 20 1.95 15.66 8.65
CA VAL A 20 2.03 15.32 10.08
C VAL A 20 3.39 14.73 10.45
N LEU A 21 3.97 13.86 9.60
CA LEU A 21 5.32 13.31 9.83
C LEU A 21 6.42 14.37 9.78
N ALA A 22 6.27 15.39 8.94
CA ALA A 22 7.25 16.47 8.86
C ALA A 22 7.16 17.42 10.06
N GLN A 23 5.98 17.55 10.66
CA GLN A 23 5.74 18.40 11.84
C GLN A 23 6.24 17.72 13.13
N ASP A 24 6.05 16.41 13.30
CA ASP A 24 6.51 15.70 14.51
C ASP A 24 8.04 15.52 14.58
N VAL A 25 8.73 15.47 13.42
CA VAL A 25 10.20 15.48 13.37
C VAL A 25 10.79 16.78 13.92
N ALA A 26 9.99 17.85 14.00
CA ALA A 26 10.41 19.13 14.55
C ALA A 26 10.26 19.25 16.08
N ASP A 27 9.52 18.36 16.75
CA ASP A 27 9.20 18.45 18.20
C ASP A 27 10.04 17.49 19.10
N ASP A 28 11.23 17.09 18.63
CA ASP A 28 12.37 16.67 19.48
C ASP A 28 12.38 15.22 20.06
N ASP A 29 11.68 14.25 19.45
CA ASP A 29 11.96 12.81 19.68
C ASP A 29 12.03 12.00 18.37
N PRO A 30 13.25 11.72 17.87
CA PRO A 30 13.46 10.86 16.70
C PRO A 30 12.83 9.46 16.84
N MET A 31 12.69 8.93 18.05
CA MET A 31 12.09 7.61 18.29
C MET A 31 10.57 7.65 18.12
N ALA A 32 9.90 8.71 18.60
CA ALA A 32 8.48 8.92 18.34
C ALA A 32 8.21 9.08 16.83
N GLY A 33 9.04 9.84 16.12
CA GLY A 33 8.95 9.96 14.65
C GLY A 33 9.12 8.62 13.92
N LEU A 34 10.05 7.77 14.37
CA LEU A 34 10.22 6.42 13.82
C LEU A 34 9.03 5.50 14.11
N ALA A 35 8.39 5.62 15.29
CA ALA A 35 7.20 4.85 15.63
C ALA A 35 6.00 5.24 14.75
N SER A 36 5.76 6.53 14.55
CA SER A 36 4.75 7.05 13.62
C SER A 36 5.02 6.61 12.18
N LEU A 37 6.28 6.66 11.74
CA LEU A 37 6.68 6.17 10.43
C LEU A 37 6.46 4.66 10.28
N ALA A 38 6.72 3.87 11.33
CA ALA A 38 6.45 2.44 11.33
C ALA A 38 4.96 2.14 11.22
N GLN A 39 4.10 2.89 11.91
CA GLN A 39 2.65 2.76 11.81
C GLN A 39 2.16 3.08 10.38
N LEU A 40 2.66 4.16 9.77
CA LEU A 40 2.30 4.50 8.40
C LEU A 40 2.79 3.47 7.38
N ARG A 41 3.99 2.91 7.56
CA ARG A 41 4.46 1.78 6.73
C ARG A 41 3.52 0.60 6.84
N ALA A 42 3.04 0.26 8.04
CA ALA A 42 2.09 -0.82 8.24
C ALA A 42 0.73 -0.54 7.56
N GLU A 43 0.24 0.70 7.62
CA GLU A 43 -0.98 1.11 6.88
C GLU A 43 -0.80 0.98 5.36
N VAL A 44 0.34 1.44 4.83
CA VAL A 44 0.68 1.32 3.41
C VAL A 44 0.78 -0.14 2.98
N GLU A 45 1.43 -1.00 3.77
CA GLU A 45 1.53 -2.43 3.47
C GLU A 45 0.15 -3.11 3.42
N GLN A 46 -0.77 -2.73 4.30
CA GLN A 46 -2.15 -3.23 4.27
C GLN A 46 -2.90 -2.76 3.02
N ALA A 47 -2.79 -1.48 2.66
CA ALA A 47 -3.38 -0.93 1.44
C ALA A 47 -2.82 -1.61 0.18
N GLU A 48 -1.50 -1.82 0.11
CA GLU A 48 -0.82 -2.54 -0.96
C GLU A 48 -1.38 -3.96 -1.11
N ALA A 49 -1.54 -4.70 0.00
CA ALA A 49 -2.10 -6.05 -0.03
C ALA A 49 -3.55 -6.10 -0.56
N VAL A 50 -4.38 -5.12 -0.19
CA VAL A 50 -5.76 -5.00 -0.71
C VAL A 50 -5.73 -4.73 -2.21
N LEU A 51 -4.91 -3.79 -2.68
CA LEU A 51 -4.79 -3.45 -4.10
C LEU A 51 -4.25 -4.61 -4.92
N VAL A 52 -3.22 -5.32 -4.45
CA VAL A 52 -2.68 -6.52 -5.09
C VAL A 52 -3.75 -7.60 -5.21
N ARG A 53 -4.54 -7.84 -4.15
CA ARG A 53 -5.65 -8.81 -4.19
C ARG A 53 -6.69 -8.41 -5.24
N ARG A 54 -7.11 -7.15 -5.25
CA ARG A 54 -8.07 -6.63 -6.24
C ARG A 54 -7.54 -6.79 -7.66
N ALA A 55 -6.27 -6.43 -7.90
CA ALA A 55 -5.62 -6.59 -9.20
C ALA A 55 -5.59 -8.07 -9.64
N ARG A 56 -5.26 -9.00 -8.74
CA ARG A 56 -5.30 -10.45 -9.03
C ARG A 56 -6.70 -10.95 -9.37
N VAL A 57 -7.73 -10.50 -8.63
CA VAL A 57 -9.13 -10.84 -8.91
C VAL A 57 -9.57 -10.31 -10.28
N ASN A 58 -9.12 -9.12 -10.66
CA ASN A 58 -9.38 -8.52 -11.97
C ASN A 58 -8.49 -9.09 -13.10
N GLY A 59 -7.78 -10.20 -12.86
CA GLY A 59 -7.00 -10.90 -13.88
C GLY A 59 -5.60 -10.34 -14.14
N ALA A 60 -5.14 -9.32 -13.40
CA ALA A 60 -3.80 -8.78 -13.58
C ALA A 60 -2.74 -9.84 -13.27
N THR A 61 -1.74 -9.95 -14.15
CA THR A 61 -0.62 -10.88 -13.96
C THR A 61 0.34 -10.38 -12.88
N TRP A 62 1.09 -11.29 -12.27
CA TRP A 62 2.15 -10.94 -11.32
C TRP A 62 3.21 -10.01 -11.90
N ALA A 63 3.46 -10.06 -13.21
CA ALA A 63 4.39 -9.16 -13.88
C ALA A 63 3.86 -7.71 -13.92
N GLN A 64 2.57 -7.53 -14.25
CA GLN A 64 1.92 -6.22 -14.24
C GLN A 64 1.89 -5.61 -12.84
N ILE A 65 1.57 -6.42 -11.83
CA ILE A 65 1.56 -5.97 -10.43
C ILE A 65 2.98 -5.58 -9.98
N ALA A 66 3.99 -6.39 -10.30
CA ALA A 66 5.37 -6.08 -9.94
C ALA A 66 5.88 -4.80 -10.62
N SER A 67 5.54 -4.61 -11.90
CA SER A 67 5.84 -3.38 -12.64
C SER A 67 5.21 -2.15 -11.99
N ALA A 68 3.96 -2.25 -11.54
CA ALA A 68 3.27 -1.14 -10.87
C ALA A 68 3.85 -0.82 -9.48
N LEU A 69 4.35 -1.84 -8.78
CA LEU A 69 4.98 -1.70 -7.46
C LEU A 69 6.48 -1.32 -7.54
N GLY A 70 7.08 -1.27 -8.73
CA GLY A 70 8.51 -1.01 -8.90
C GLY A 70 9.42 -2.11 -8.34
N VAL A 71 8.90 -3.33 -8.17
CA VAL A 71 9.64 -4.48 -7.64
C VAL A 71 9.81 -5.56 -8.70
N SER A 72 10.69 -6.53 -8.43
CA SER A 72 10.79 -7.70 -9.31
C SER A 72 9.56 -8.61 -9.17
N LYS A 73 9.21 -9.31 -10.25
CA LYS A 73 8.12 -10.32 -10.25
C LYS A 73 8.29 -11.36 -9.14
N GLN A 74 9.51 -11.81 -8.92
CA GLN A 74 9.82 -12.80 -7.87
C GLN A 74 9.64 -12.21 -6.47
N ALA A 75 10.02 -10.95 -6.25
CA ALA A 75 9.81 -10.26 -4.98
C ALA A 75 8.31 -10.11 -4.67
N ALA A 76 7.51 -9.68 -5.66
CA ALA A 76 6.05 -9.62 -5.52
C ALA A 76 5.45 -11.01 -5.22
N HIS A 77 5.87 -12.03 -5.97
CA HIS A 77 5.38 -13.39 -5.77
C HIS A 77 5.76 -13.94 -4.39
N LYS A 78 7.00 -13.72 -3.92
CA LYS A 78 7.45 -14.16 -2.60
C LYS A 78 6.68 -13.45 -1.47
N LYS A 79 6.47 -12.13 -1.59
CA LYS A 79 5.75 -11.32 -0.60
C LYS A 79 4.28 -11.73 -0.48
N TYR A 80 3.60 -11.97 -1.61
CA TYR A 80 2.16 -12.17 -1.64
C TYR A 80 1.67 -13.62 -1.76
N CYS A 81 2.44 -14.51 -2.41
CA CYS A 81 2.13 -15.95 -2.44
C CYS A 81 2.80 -16.72 -1.29
N GLY A 82 4.03 -16.35 -0.90
CA GLY A 82 4.77 -17.05 0.15
C GLY A 82 4.19 -16.86 1.55
N ARG A 83 3.54 -15.74 1.83
CA ARG A 83 2.94 -15.46 3.16
C ARG A 83 1.68 -16.28 3.46
N ARG A 84 1.07 -16.91 2.44
CA ARG A 84 -0.01 -17.90 2.62
C ARG A 84 0.49 -19.30 3.02
N LEU A 85 1.80 -19.56 2.96
CA LEU A 85 2.37 -20.87 3.30
C LEU A 85 3.02 -20.91 4.70
N PHE A 86 3.19 -19.77 5.39
CA PHE A 86 3.90 -19.69 6.68
C PHE A 86 3.14 -18.92 7.80
N GLY A 87 1.89 -18.53 7.58
CA GLY A 87 1.09 -17.79 8.57
C GLY A 87 0.04 -18.66 9.23
N GLY A 88 0.46 -19.59 10.08
CA GLY A 88 -0.42 -20.46 10.85
C GLY A 88 0.35 -21.19 11.95
N SER A 89 0.63 -20.49 13.05
CA SER A 89 0.95 -21.01 14.39
C SER A 89 0.76 -19.87 15.39
#